data_AF-A0A7X9GXR7-F1
#
_entry.id   AF-A0A7X9GXR7-F1
#
_cell.length_a   1.000
_cell.length_b   1.000
_cell.length_c   1.000
_cell.angle_alpha   90.00
_cell.angle_beta   90.00
_cell.angle_gamma   90.00
#
_symmetry.space_group_name_H-M   'P 1'
#
loop_
_entity.id
_entity.type
_entity.pdbx_description
1 polymer ?
#
loop_
_entity_poly.entity_id
_entity_poly.type
_entity_poly.pdbx_seq_one_letter_code
_entity_poly.pdbx_strand_id
1 'polypeptide(L)' 'MRKPIIAGNWKMNNTISESLDLIEGIKKHKLNEGVEAVVCVPFTSLNEVK' A
#
# COMPACT_ATOMS: atom_id res chain seq x y z
N MET A 1 -7.17 23.82 0.43
CA MET A 1 -7.25 22.81 -0.65
C MET A 1 -7.17 21.42 -0.03
N ARG A 2 -7.82 20.40 -0.62
CA ARG A 2 -7.74 19.01 -0.13
C ARG A 2 -6.38 18.41 -0.49
N LYS A 3 -5.83 17.56 0.38
CA LYS A 3 -4.62 16.78 0.09
C LYS A 3 -4.95 15.72 -0.98
N PRO A 4 -4.20 15.61 -2.08
CA PRO A 4 -4.43 14.56 -3.07
C PRO A 4 -4.13 13.17 -2.51
N ILE A 5 -4.82 12.15 -3.01
CA ILE A 5 -4.63 10.74 -2.63
C ILE A 5 -4.04 9.96 -3.79
N ILE A 6 -3.07 9.11 -3.50
CA ILE A 6 -2.56 8.09 -4.43
C ILE A 6 -2.86 6.72 -3.81
N ALA A 7 -3.72 5.95 -4.47
CA ALA A 7 -4.15 4.63 -4.00
C ALA A 7 -3.67 3.51 -4.93
N GLY A 8 -2.88 2.58 -4.39
CA GLY A 8 -2.46 1.36 -5.08
C GLY A 8 -3.46 0.23 -4.86
N ASN A 9 -4.38 0.02 -5.79
CA ASN A 9 -5.34 -1.10 -5.72
C ASN A 9 -4.76 -2.37 -6.32
N TRP A 10 -4.44 -3.34 -5.48
CA TRP A 10 -3.84 -4.61 -5.89
C TRP A 10 -4.87 -5.65 -6.37
N LYS A 11 -6.16 -5.32 -6.31
CA LYS A 11 -7.25 -6.23 -6.72
C LYS A 11 -7.12 -7.57 -6.00
N MET A 12 -7.07 -8.68 -6.73
CA MET A 12 -6.92 -10.03 -6.21
C MET A 12 -5.55 -10.59 -6.60
N ASN A 13 -4.51 -9.80 -6.33
CA ASN A 13 -3.12 -10.17 -6.56
C ASN A 13 -2.36 -10.22 -5.24
N ASN A 14 -1.24 -10.95 -5.28
CA ASN A 14 -0.31 -11.21 -4.19
C ASN A 14 -0.82 -12.23 -3.16
N THR A 15 0.13 -13.03 -2.70
CA THR A 15 0.08 -13.73 -1.42
C THR A 15 0.34 -12.74 -0.27
N ILE A 16 0.18 -13.21 0.97
CA ILE A 16 0.49 -12.41 2.17
C ILE A 16 1.97 -12.00 2.19
N SER A 17 2.90 -12.92 1.90
CA SER A 17 4.33 -12.62 1.88
C SER A 17 4.69 -11.58 0.81
N GLU A 18 4.17 -11.75 -0.41
CA GLU A 18 4.40 -10.79 -1.50
C GLU A 18 3.80 -9.41 -1.18
N SER A 19 2.68 -9.36 -0.46
CA SER A 19 2.06 -8.13 0.03
C SER A 19 2.98 -7.37 1.00
N LEU A 20 3.57 -8.09 1.96
CA LEU A 20 4.51 -7.53 2.93
C LEU A 20 5.79 -7.04 2.25
N ASP A 21 6.36 -7.86 1.37
CA ASP A 21 7.59 -7.53 0.63
C ASP A 21 7.40 -6.27 -0.23
N LEU A 22 6.24 -6.13 -0.88
CA LEU A 22 5.92 -4.95 -1.67
C LEU A 22 5.79 -3.69 -0.81
N ILE A 23 5.14 -3.78 0.37
CA ILE A 23 5.02 -2.65 1.30
C ILE A 23 6.39 -2.23 1.83
N GLU A 24 7.23 -3.18 2.23
CA GLU A 24 8.58 -2.88 2.68
C GLU A 24 9.44 -2.29 1.56
N GLY A 25 9.23 -2.72 0.32
CA GLY A 25 9.78 -2.07 -0.87
C GLY A 25 9.36 -0.60 -0.99
N ILE A 26 8.08 -0.31 -0.84
CA ILE A 26 7.53 1.06 -0.91
C ILE A 26 8.09 1.95 0.21
N LYS A 27 8.15 1.44 1.45
CA LYS A 27 8.63 2.19 2.63
C LYS A 27 10.10 2.61 2.54
N LYS A 28 10.92 1.91 1.75
CA LYS A 28 12.32 2.28 1.50
C LYS A 28 12.48 3.59 0.73
N HIS A 29 11.44 4.04 0.03
CA HIS A 29 11.46 5.28 -0.71
C HIS A 29 10.90 6.44 0.12
N LYS A 30 11.49 7.64 -0.05
CA LYS A 30 10.91 8.87 0.50
C LYS A 30 9.64 9.21 -0.28
N LEU A 31 8.48 8.97 0.33
CA LEU A 31 7.19 9.32 -0.26
C LEU A 31 6.98 10.84 -0.23
N ASN A 32 6.20 11.35 -1.17
CA ASN A 32 5.86 12.77 -1.24
C ASN A 32 4.91 13.14 -0.08
N GLU A 33 5.36 14.02 0.81
CA GLU A 33 4.59 14.47 1.98
C GLU A 33 3.33 15.26 1.61
N GLY A 34 3.26 15.80 0.39
CA GLY A 34 2.12 16.53 -0.16
C GLY A 34 0.93 15.66 -0.58
N VAL A 35 1.05 14.33 -0.55
CA VAL A 35 -0.04 13.40 -0.87
C VAL A 35 -0.33 12.44 0.29
N GLU A 36 -1.51 11.83 0.28
CA GLU A 36 -1.85 10.69 1.13
C GLU A 36 -1.70 9.41 0.31
N ALA A 37 -0.83 8.50 0.76
CA ALA A 37 -0.58 7.23 0.10
C ALA A 37 -1.42 6.12 0.75
N VAL A 38 -2.11 5.33 -0.06
CA VAL A 38 -2.99 4.25 0.39
C VAL A 38 -2.66 2.97 -0.40
N VAL A 39 -2.64 1.83 0.28
CA VAL A 39 -2.59 0.50 -0.36
C VAL A 39 -3.91 -0.20 -0.15
N CYS A 40 -4.51 -0.73 -1.21
CA CYS A 40 -5.74 -1.52 -1.14
C CYS A 40 -5.39 -2.97 -1.48
N VAL A 41 -5.31 -3.80 -0.44
CA VAL A 41 -4.92 -5.21 -0.53
C VAL A 41 -6.15 -6.14 -0.53
N PRO A 42 -6.03 -7.40 -0.98
CA PRO A 42 -7.08 -8.40 -0.77
C PRO A 42 -7.42 -8.57 0.72
N PHE A 43 -8.66 -8.95 1.03
CA PHE A 43 -9.12 -9.12 2.43
C PHE A 43 -8.19 -10.01 3.27
N THR A 44 -7.67 -11.08 2.69
CA THR A 44 -6.77 -12.03 3.35
C THR A 44 -5.45 -11.42 3.81
N SER A 45 -5.02 -10.31 3.21
CA SER A 45 -3.80 -9.61 3.59
C SER A 45 -4.04 -8.48 4.60
N LEU A 46 -5.29 -8.06 4.83
CA LEU A 46 -5.61 -6.87 5.65
C LEU A 46 -5.06 -6.93 7.07
N ASN A 47 -5.05 -8.10 7.70
CA ASN A 47 -4.57 -8.25 9.07
C ASN A 47 -3.05 -8.10 9.18
N GLU A 48 -2.32 -8.61 8.19
CA GLU A 48 -0.86 -8.69 8.21
C GLU A 48 -0.20 -7.38 7.76
N VAL A 49 -0.89 -6.60 6.91
CA VAL A 49 -0.34 -5.34 6.36
C VAL A 49 -0.67 -4.09 7.18
N LYS A 50 -1.39 -4.25 8.30
CA LYS A 50 -1.91 -3.14 9.11
C LYS A 50 -0.85 -2.51 10.01
#